data_AF-A0A2T4MZQ4-F1
#
_entry.id   AF-A0A2T4MZQ4-F1
#
_cell.length_a   1.000
_cell.length_b   1.000
_cell.length_c   1.000
_cell.angle_alpha   90.00
_cell.angle_beta   90.00
_cell.angle_gamma   90.00
#
_symmetry.space_group_name_H-M   'P 1'
#
loop_
_entity.id
_entity.type
_entity.pdbx_description
1 polymer ?
#
loop_
_entity_poly.entity_id
_entity_poly.type
_entity_poly.pdbx_seq_one_letter_code
_entity_poly.pdbx_strand_id
1 'polypeptide(L)'
;MTEMELTDEEKQLILQRRAQKRKEEEDRQFQQNALKVASMWLDWSARDGSGLTFSTFVNDFGYEEQDGKEMFSAVERILAASKRQPR
;
A
#
# COMPACT_ATOMS: atom_id res chain seq x y z
N MET A 1 -8.06 -45.68 2.30
CA MET A 1 -8.23 -44.22 2.21
C MET A 1 -8.17 -43.90 0.73
N THR A 2 -9.30 -43.51 0.14
CA THR A 2 -9.35 -43.16 -1.28
C THR A 2 -8.60 -41.84 -1.45
N GLU A 3 -7.45 -41.88 -2.09
CA GLU A 3 -6.68 -40.71 -2.46
C GLU A 3 -7.52 -39.96 -3.50
N MET A 4 -8.24 -38.91 -3.07
CA MET A 4 -8.94 -38.03 -3.99
C MET A 4 -7.87 -37.24 -4.74
N GLU A 5 -7.42 -37.78 -5.87
CA GLU A 5 -6.60 -37.03 -6.82
C GLU A 5 -7.46 -35.92 -7.41
N LEU A 6 -7.13 -34.68 -7.07
CA LEU A 6 -7.75 -33.50 -7.66
C LEU A 6 -7.52 -33.52 -9.16
N THR A 7 -8.58 -33.28 -9.92
CA THR A 7 -8.45 -33.04 -11.36
C THR A 7 -7.61 -31.79 -11.61
N ASP A 8 -7.02 -31.68 -12.79
CA ASP A 8 -6.18 -30.53 -13.11
C ASP A 8 -6.97 -29.21 -13.12
N GLU A 9 -8.27 -29.27 -13.45
CA GLU A 9 -9.19 -28.13 -13.34
C GLU A 9 -9.40 -27.69 -11.88
N GLU A 10 -9.57 -28.64 -10.96
CA GLU A 10 -9.70 -28.34 -9.52
C GLU A 10 -8.39 -27.77 -8.93
N LYS A 11 -7.23 -28.28 -9.37
CA LYS A 11 -5.93 -27.71 -8.99
C LYS A 11 -5.79 -26.27 -9.47
N GLN A 12 -6.18 -25.98 -10.72
CA GLN A 12 -6.15 -24.62 -11.27
C GLN A 12 -7.07 -23.67 -10.49
N LEU A 13 -8.28 -24.12 -10.15
CA LEU A 13 -9.22 -23.32 -9.36
C LEU A 13 -8.67 -22.99 -7.96
N ILE A 14 -8.04 -23.97 -7.31
CA ILE A 14 -7.39 -23.77 -5.99
C ILE A 14 -6.21 -22.81 -6.11
N LEU A 15 -5.38 -22.94 -7.14
CA LEU A 15 -4.24 -22.05 -7.37
C LEU A 15 -4.69 -20.61 -7.65
N GLN A 16 -5.72 -20.41 -8.48
CA GLN A 16 -6.31 -19.10 -8.71
C GLN A 16 -6.83 -18.48 -7.42
N ARG A 17 -7.60 -19.23 -6.62
CA ARG A 17 -8.12 -18.72 -5.33
C ARG A 17 -7.01 -18.37 -4.36
N ARG A 18 -5.93 -19.15 -4.30
CA ARG A 18 -4.76 -18.84 -3.46
C ARG A 18 -4.02 -17.59 -3.95
N ALA A 19 -3.87 -17.42 -5.27
CA ALA A 19 -3.28 -16.23 -5.84
C ALA A 19 -4.13 -14.98 -5.57
N GLN A 20 -5.45 -15.08 -5.72
CA GLN A 20 -6.38 -14.01 -5.41
C GLN A 20 -6.32 -13.60 -3.94
N LYS A 21 -6.36 -14.57 -3.02
CA LYS A 21 -6.25 -14.28 -1.58
C LYS A 21 -4.91 -13.63 -1.20
N ARG A 22 -3.81 -14.05 -1.83
CA ARG A 22 -2.50 -13.41 -1.61
C ARG A 22 -2.52 -11.97 -2.07
N LYS A 23 -3.05 -11.71 -3.26
CA LYS A 23 -3.19 -10.34 -3.78
C LYS A 23 -4.07 -9.47 -2.88
N GLU A 24 -5.21 -9.98 -2.41
CA GLU A 24 -6.09 -9.24 -1.50
C GLU A 24 -5.38 -8.88 -0.18
N GLU A 25 -4.55 -9.80 0.34
CA GLU A 25 -3.77 -9.56 1.55
C GLU A 25 -2.59 -8.59 1.31
N GLU A 26 -1.90 -8.70 0.19
CA GLU A 26 -0.86 -7.75 -0.25
C GLU A 26 -1.45 -6.34 -0.42
N ASP A 27 -2.59 -6.22 -1.10
CA ASP A 27 -3.31 -4.96 -1.29
C ASP A 27 -3.73 -4.36 0.06
N ARG A 28 -4.19 -5.20 1.00
CA ARG A 28 -4.56 -4.77 2.35
C ARG A 28 -3.36 -4.28 3.15
N GLN A 29 -2.24 -5.00 3.09
CA GLN A 29 -1.00 -4.60 3.76
C GLN A 29 -0.47 -3.29 3.18
N PHE A 30 -0.50 -3.14 1.85
CA PHE A 30 -0.13 -1.90 1.19
C PHE A 30 -0.99 -0.72 1.65
N GLN A 31 -2.32 -0.89 1.73
CA GLN A 31 -3.23 0.15 2.22
C GLN A 31 -2.94 0.55 3.67
N GLN A 32 -2.68 -0.42 4.55
CA GLN A 32 -2.34 -0.15 5.95
C GLN A 32 -1.00 0.59 6.06
N ASN A 33 -0.01 0.19 5.27
CA ASN A 33 1.28 0.86 5.21
C ASN A 33 1.11 2.30 4.68
N ALA A 34 0.33 2.52 3.62
CA ALA A 34 0.07 3.85 3.07
C ALA A 34 -0.56 4.81 4.09
N LEU A 35 -1.53 4.33 4.88
CA LEU A 35 -2.13 5.14 5.94
C LEU A 35 -1.12 5.47 7.04
N LYS A 36 -0.30 4.49 7.45
CA LYS A 36 0.73 4.69 8.47
C LYS A 36 1.79 5.70 8.00
N VAL A 37 2.28 5.53 6.78
CA VAL A 37 3.28 6.42 6.19
C VAL A 37 2.70 7.81 5.98
N ALA A 38 1.45 7.95 5.55
CA ALA A 38 0.79 9.25 5.45
C ALA A 38 0.69 9.96 6.80
N SER A 39 0.39 9.23 7.88
CA SER A 39 0.39 9.78 9.25
C SER A 39 1.80 10.22 9.66
N MET A 40 2.81 9.38 9.46
CA MET A 40 4.21 9.71 9.77
C MET A 40 4.70 10.91 8.97
N TRP A 41 4.31 11.01 7.70
CA TRP A 41 4.60 12.14 6.84
C TRP A 41 3.99 13.43 7.39
N LEU A 42 2.72 13.43 7.79
CA LEU A 42 2.08 14.61 8.38
C LEU A 42 2.83 15.12 9.61
N ASP A 43 3.19 14.21 10.52
CA ASP A 43 3.93 14.55 11.73
C ASP A 43 5.33 15.10 11.42
N TRP A 44 6.02 14.51 10.45
CA TRP A 44 7.34 14.96 10.00
C TRP A 44 7.26 16.32 9.29
N SER A 45 6.34 16.46 8.33
CA SER A 45 6.15 17.70 7.55
C SER A 45 5.71 18.88 8.42
N ALA A 46 4.99 18.64 9.52
CA ALA A 46 4.63 19.68 10.48
C ALA A 46 5.84 20.23 11.25
N ARG A 47 6.93 19.45 11.39
CA ARG A 47 8.16 19.87 12.07
C ARG A 47 9.14 20.55 11.13
N ASP A 48 9.26 20.03 9.91
CA ASP A 48 10.23 20.50 8.93
C ASP A 48 9.69 21.65 8.06
N GLY A 49 8.37 21.72 7.87
CA GLY A 49 7.71 22.70 7.00
C GLY A 49 7.82 22.39 5.51
N SER A 50 8.43 21.26 5.14
CA SER A 50 8.60 20.84 3.75
C SER A 50 7.32 20.32 3.11
N GLY A 51 7.17 20.62 1.81
CA GLY A 51 6.05 20.14 1.00
C GLY A 51 6.22 18.67 0.59
N LEU A 52 5.11 17.99 0.32
CA LEU A 52 5.10 16.62 -0.20
C LEU A 52 5.58 16.61 -1.65
N THR A 53 6.85 16.29 -1.86
CA THR A 53 7.44 15.99 -3.17
C THR A 53 8.09 14.62 -3.14
N PHE A 54 8.20 13.96 -4.29
CA PHE A 54 8.84 12.63 -4.34
C PHE A 54 10.28 12.66 -3.85
N SER A 55 11.02 13.74 -4.16
CA SER A 55 12.38 13.93 -3.67
C SER A 55 12.43 14.03 -2.15
N THR A 56 11.57 14.85 -1.54
CA THR A 56 11.52 14.99 -0.08
C THR A 56 11.05 13.71 0.59
N PHE A 57 10.12 12.99 -0.03
CA PHE A 57 9.61 11.71 0.46
C PHE A 57 10.67 10.61 0.51
N VAL A 58 11.53 10.53 -0.52
CA VAL A 58 12.58 9.51 -0.58
C VAL A 58 13.85 9.98 0.14
N ASN A 59 14.31 11.20 -0.08
CA ASN A 59 15.62 11.67 0.38
C ASN A 59 15.59 12.24 1.80
N ASP A 60 14.56 13.01 2.17
CA ASP A 60 14.51 13.73 3.45
C ASP A 60 13.72 12.95 4.51
N PHE A 61 12.56 12.40 4.12
CA PHE A 61 11.75 11.52 4.96
C PHE A 61 12.29 10.08 5.02
N GLY A 62 13.06 9.66 4.00
CA GLY A 62 13.79 8.39 4.04
C GLY A 62 12.96 7.15 3.68
N TYR A 63 11.98 7.27 2.78
CA TYR A 63 11.24 6.09 2.31
C TYR A 63 12.07 5.30 1.28
N GLU A 64 12.66 4.18 1.71
CA GLU A 64 13.61 3.37 0.92
C GLU A 64 13.01 2.13 0.26
N GLU A 65 11.71 1.88 0.38
CA GLU A 65 11.11 0.67 -0.19
C GLU A 65 10.94 0.75 -1.72
N GLN A 66 10.97 -0.42 -2.38
CA GLN A 66 10.91 -0.53 -3.84
C GLN A 66 9.62 0.06 -4.44
N ASP A 67 8.56 0.11 -3.65
CA ASP A 67 7.26 0.66 -4.00
C ASP A 67 7.18 2.18 -3.79
N GLY A 68 8.30 2.88 -3.57
CA GLY A 68 8.32 4.31 -3.21
C GLY A 68 7.49 5.24 -4.10
N LYS A 69 7.39 4.97 -5.41
CA LYS A 69 6.51 5.74 -6.31
C LYS A 69 5.02 5.48 -6.06
N GLU A 70 4.66 4.22 -5.85
CA GLU A 70 3.28 3.82 -5.59
C GLU A 70 2.85 4.30 -4.19
N MET A 71 3.73 4.14 -3.21
CA MET A 71 3.52 4.63 -1.85
C MET A 71 3.38 6.15 -1.81
N PHE A 72 4.28 6.88 -2.48
CA PHE A 72 4.17 8.34 -2.62
C PHE A 72 2.82 8.76 -3.19
N SER A 73 2.39 8.11 -4.29
CA SER A 73 1.11 8.41 -4.94
C SER A 73 -0.08 8.10 -4.03
N ALA A 74 0.00 7.02 -3.25
CA ALA A 74 -1.03 6.64 -2.29
C ALA A 74 -1.12 7.67 -1.15
N VAL A 75 0.02 8.05 -0.57
CA VAL A 75 0.11 9.07 0.47
C VAL A 75 -0.43 10.41 -0.03
N GLU A 76 -0.05 10.86 -1.22
CA GLU A 76 -0.56 12.09 -1.82
C GLU A 76 -2.09 12.11 -1.90
N ARG A 77 -2.70 11.01 -2.37
CA ARG A 77 -4.16 10.86 -2.46
C ARG A 77 -4.82 10.87 -1.09
N ILE A 78 -4.26 10.17 -0.10
CA ILE A 78 -4.77 10.14 1.27
C ILE A 78 -4.77 11.55 1.85
N LEU A 79 -3.68 12.29 1.69
CA LEU A 79 -3.55 13.65 2.22
C LEU A 79 -4.48 14.62 1.51
N ALA A 80 -4.63 14.51 0.19
CA ALA A 80 -5.59 15.30 -0.57
C ALA A 80 -7.04 15.05 -0.11
N ALA A 81 -7.41 13.79 0.09
CA ALA A 81 -8.74 13.40 0.56
C ALA A 81 -9.01 13.79 2.03
N SER A 82 -7.97 13.92 2.84
CA SER A 82 -8.07 14.23 4.27
C SER A 82 -8.19 15.73 4.57
N LYS A 83 -7.90 16.61 3.60
CA LYS A 83 -8.12 18.05 3.75
C LYS A 83 -9.62 18.32 3.87
N ARG A 84 -10.05 18.97 4.95
CA ARG A 84 -11.44 19.44 5.07
C ARG A 84 -11.73 20.38 3.90
N GLN A 85 -12.67 20.00 3.05
CA GLN A 85 -13.23 20.94 2.09
C GLN A 85 -14.01 22.02 2.86
N PRO A 86 -13.78 23.32 2.58
CA PRO A 86 -14.60 24.37 3.14
C PRO A 86 -16.05 24.15 2.66
N ARG A 87 -16.99 24.11 3.60
CA ARG A 87 -18.43 24.11 3.31
C ARG A 87 -18.88 25.46 2.78
#